data_AF-A0A8S3K1W5-F1
#
_entry.id   AF-A0A8S3K1W5-F1
#
_cell.length_a   1.000
_cell.length_b   1.000
_cell.length_c   1.000
_cell.angle_alpha   90.00
_cell.angle_beta   90.00
_cell.angle_gamma   90.00
#
_symmetry.space_group_name_H-M   'P 1'
#
loop_
_entity.id
_entity.type
_entity.pdbx_description
1 polymer ?
#
loop_
_entity_poly.entity_id
_entity_poly.type
_entity_poly.pdbx_seq_one_letter_code
_entity_poly.pdbx_strand_id
1 'polypeptide(L)'
;MLFKGYIKHKQANKAIALFNEIQNPNDVHMILLFNSCAQLKTKEALDLVKKTSKQIPESFYSNPHLLTSLLDALMKCGDVAHAESLFYSSK
;
A
#
# COMPACT_ATOMS: atom_id res chain seq x y z
N MET A 1 -11.98 -9.57 13.13
CA MET A 1 -12.72 -8.64 12.25
C MET A 1 -12.52 -7.19 12.72
N LEU A 2 -11.28 -6.67 12.66
CA LEU A 2 -10.92 -5.31 13.13
C LEU A 2 -10.52 -4.35 11.99
N PHE A 3 -10.35 -4.86 10.77
CA PHE A 3 -9.78 -4.11 9.64
C PHE A 3 -10.78 -3.25 8.88
N LYS A 4 -12.07 -3.62 8.81
CA LYS A 4 -13.05 -2.94 7.93
C LYS A 4 -13.57 -1.58 8.42
N GLY A 5 -13.41 -1.24 9.70
CA GLY A 5 -14.04 -0.04 10.30
C GLY A 5 -13.15 1.21 10.35
N TYR A 6 -11.93 1.15 9.82
CA TYR A 6 -10.87 2.08 10.22
C TYR A 6 -10.41 3.05 9.10
N ILE A 7 -11.34 3.68 8.38
CA ILE A 7 -11.07 4.72 7.35
C ILE A 7 -11.57 6.11 7.81
N LYS A 8 -10.82 6.76 8.70
CA LYS A 8 -10.79 8.21 8.96
C LYS A 8 -9.38 8.58 9.43
N HIS A 9 -8.77 9.62 8.85
CA HIS A 9 -7.38 10.13 9.06
C HIS A 9 -6.57 9.66 10.29
N LYS A 10 -7.13 9.60 11.50
CA LYS A 10 -6.46 9.04 12.71
C LYS A 10 -6.15 7.54 12.65
N GLN A 11 -6.75 6.82 11.70
CA GLN A 11 -6.68 5.36 11.60
C GLN A 11 -5.66 4.90 10.54
N ALA A 12 -5.35 5.72 9.52
CA ALA A 12 -4.27 5.43 8.58
C ALA A 12 -2.90 5.35 9.27
N ASN A 13 -2.63 6.29 10.20
CA ASN A 13 -1.42 6.23 11.04
C ASN A 13 -1.39 4.99 11.95
N LYS A 14 -2.55 4.57 12.48
CA LYS A 14 -2.65 3.34 13.28
C LYS A 14 -2.42 2.09 12.42
N ALA A 15 -2.96 2.05 11.22
CA ALA A 15 -2.76 0.94 10.28
C ALA A 15 -1.28 0.78 9.91
N ILE A 16 -0.56 1.88 9.69
CA ILE A 16 0.90 1.87 9.47
C ILE A 16 1.64 1.38 10.71
N ALA A 17 1.29 1.86 11.90
CA ALA A 17 1.92 1.41 13.14
C ALA A 17 1.72 -0.09 13.37
N LEU A 18 0.49 -0.58 13.21
CA LEU A 18 0.15 -2.01 13.27
C LEU A 18 0.89 -2.83 12.21
N PHE A 19 1.05 -2.30 11.00
CA PHE A 19 1.80 -2.98 9.94
C PHE A 19 3.26 -3.24 10.33
N ASN A 20 3.91 -2.28 11.02
CA ASN A 20 5.29 -2.43 11.47
C ASN A 20 5.48 -3.50 12.55
N GLU A 21 4.41 -3.94 13.22
CA GLU A 21 4.44 -5.02 14.22
C GLU A 21 4.26 -6.42 13.57
N ILE A 22 3.86 -6.49 12.30
CA ILE A 22 3.60 -7.75 11.61
C ILE A 22 4.90 -8.26 10.98
N GLN A 23 5.45 -9.36 11.51
CA GLN A 23 6.65 -10.01 10.95
C GLN A 23 6.45 -10.58 9.54
N ASN A 24 5.26 -11.12 9.24
CA ASN A 24 4.92 -11.72 7.94
C ASN A 24 3.59 -11.15 7.42
N PRO A 25 3.62 -9.96 6.79
CA PRO A 25 2.42 -9.38 6.22
C PRO A 25 1.89 -10.25 5.07
N ASN A 26 0.58 -10.46 5.05
CA ASN A 26 -0.11 -11.09 3.91
C ASN A 26 -0.68 -10.00 2.99
N ASP A 27 -1.33 -10.43 1.93
CA ASP A 27 -1.94 -9.56 0.92
C ASP A 27 -2.95 -8.59 1.52
N VAL A 28 -3.79 -9.05 2.44
CA VAL A 28 -4.77 -8.20 3.15
C VAL A 28 -4.08 -7.10 3.97
N HIS A 29 -3.00 -7.42 4.68
CA HIS A 29 -2.24 -6.44 5.45
C HIS A 29 -1.61 -5.37 4.55
N MET A 30 -1.05 -5.77 3.41
CA MET A 30 -0.45 -4.85 2.45
C MET A 30 -1.49 -3.97 1.75
N ILE A 31 -2.65 -4.52 1.39
CA ILE A 31 -3.77 -3.74 0.83
C ILE A 31 -4.19 -2.64 1.82
N LEU A 32 -4.34 -2.98 3.11
CA LEU A 32 -4.70 -1.96 4.11
C LEU A 32 -3.61 -0.89 4.23
N LEU A 33 -2.34 -1.29 4.24
CA LEU A 33 -1.22 -0.36 4.29
C LEU A 33 -1.27 0.62 3.12
N PHE A 34 -1.36 0.14 1.89
CA PHE A 34 -1.37 0.99 0.70
C PHE A 34 -2.59 1.93 0.68
N ASN A 35 -3.78 1.43 1.01
CA ASN A 35 -4.97 2.28 1.15
C ASN A 35 -4.82 3.35 2.23
N SER A 36 -4.09 3.07 3.31
CA SER A 36 -3.81 4.03 4.37
C SER A 36 -2.82 5.10 3.90
N CYS A 37 -1.76 4.71 3.19
CA CYS A 37 -0.82 5.64 2.58
C CYS A 37 -1.50 6.55 1.55
N ALA A 38 -2.36 6.00 0.70
CA ALA A 38 -3.16 6.72 -0.29
C ALA A 38 -4.07 7.80 0.34
N GLN A 39 -4.52 7.58 1.58
CA GLN A 39 -5.30 8.57 2.33
C GLN A 39 -4.46 9.67 2.96
N LEU A 40 -3.25 9.34 3.43
CA LEU A 40 -2.35 10.30 4.06
C LEU A 40 -1.74 11.27 3.04
N LYS A 41 -1.37 10.76 1.85
CA LYS A 41 -0.80 11.57 0.75
C LYS A 41 0.42 12.38 1.17
N THR A 42 1.24 11.83 2.06
CA THR A 42 2.48 12.46 2.53
C THR A 42 3.71 11.80 1.93
N LYS A 43 4.86 12.46 2.05
CA LYS A 43 6.14 11.91 1.58
C LYS A 43 6.55 10.66 2.36
N GLU A 44 6.29 10.63 3.65
CA GLU A 44 6.56 9.47 4.52
C GLU A 44 5.72 8.26 4.10
N ALA A 45 4.46 8.50 3.72
CA ALA A 45 3.60 7.47 3.17
C ALA A 45 4.13 6.93 1.83
N LEU A 46 4.65 7.80 0.96
CA LEU A 46 5.29 7.39 -0.29
C LEU A 46 6.53 6.52 -0.06
N ASP A 47 7.42 6.95 0.84
CA ASP A 47 8.64 6.23 1.16
C ASP A 47 8.33 4.83 1.71
N LEU A 48 7.27 4.72 2.52
CA LEU A 48 6.79 3.44 3.02
C LEU A 48 6.23 2.55 1.90
N VAL A 49 5.38 3.09 1.01
CA VAL A 49 4.86 2.35 -0.16
C VAL A 49 6.01 1.77 -0.99
N LYS A 50 7.01 2.59 -1.30
CA LYS A 50 8.20 2.18 -2.08
C LYS A 50 9.05 1.14 -1.37
N LYS A 51 9.22 1.27 -0.06
CA LYS A 51 9.98 0.30 0.74
C LYS A 51 9.26 -1.04 0.74
N THR A 52 7.96 -1.04 1.02
CA THR A 52 7.16 -2.27 1.06
C THR A 52 7.05 -2.91 -0.31
N SER A 53 6.86 -2.15 -1.40
CA SER A 53 6.76 -2.70 -2.77
C SER A 53 8.03 -3.40 -3.25
N LYS A 54 9.20 -3.09 -2.68
CA LYS A 54 10.45 -3.83 -2.94
C LYS A 54 10.56 -5.15 -2.17
N GLN A 55 9.74 -5.33 -1.15
CA GLN A 55 9.74 -6.48 -0.26
C GLN A 55 8.60 -7.45 -0.54
N ILE A 56 7.65 -7.10 -1.42
CA ILE A 56 6.55 -8.00 -1.78
C ILE A 56 7.03 -9.09 -2.76
N PRO A 57 6.62 -10.35 -2.56
CA PRO A 57 6.94 -11.43 -3.51
C PRO A 57 6.34 -11.17 -4.89
N GLU A 58 6.95 -11.66 -5.96
CA GLU A 58 6.39 -11.47 -7.31
C GLU A 58 4.97 -12.03 -7.46
N SER A 59 4.66 -13.13 -6.78
CA SER A 59 3.33 -13.75 -6.77
C SER A 59 2.21 -12.82 -6.27
N PHE A 60 2.57 -11.77 -5.53
CA PHE A 60 1.62 -10.80 -5.01
C PHE A 60 1.12 -9.83 -6.09
N TYR A 61 1.91 -9.59 -7.16
CA TYR A 61 1.44 -8.79 -8.29
C TYR A 61 0.31 -9.45 -9.07
N SER A 62 0.13 -10.77 -8.93
CA SER A 62 -1.01 -11.50 -9.49
C SER A 62 -2.32 -11.24 -8.73
N ASN A 63 -2.27 -10.63 -7.54
CA ASN A 63 -3.47 -10.21 -6.81
C ASN A 63 -3.94 -8.83 -7.32
N PRO A 64 -5.06 -8.74 -8.05
CA PRO A 64 -5.50 -7.48 -8.66
C PRO A 64 -5.88 -6.43 -7.60
N HIS A 65 -6.37 -6.85 -6.43
CA HIS A 65 -6.71 -5.93 -5.34
C HIS A 65 -5.46 -5.30 -4.73
N LEU A 66 -4.41 -6.10 -4.56
CA LEU A 66 -3.13 -5.60 -4.08
C LEU A 66 -2.50 -4.64 -5.10
N LEU A 67 -2.40 -5.06 -6.36
CA LEU A 67 -1.85 -4.24 -7.43
C LEU A 67 -2.58 -2.90 -7.53
N THR A 68 -3.92 -2.92 -7.51
CA THR A 68 -4.74 -1.71 -7.56
C THR A 68 -4.47 -0.80 -6.36
N SER A 69 -4.39 -1.35 -5.15
CA SER A 69 -4.11 -0.55 -3.94
C SER A 69 -2.70 0.08 -3.97
N LEU A 70 -1.71 -0.64 -4.50
CA LEU A 70 -0.34 -0.14 -4.70
C LEU A 70 -0.31 1.01 -5.72
N LEU A 71 -0.97 0.84 -6.87
CA LEU A 71 -1.09 1.87 -7.90
C LEU A 71 -1.78 3.14 -7.35
N ASP A 72 -2.90 2.98 -6.65
CA ASP A 72 -3.64 4.10 -6.04
C ASP A 72 -2.78 4.86 -5.01
N ALA A 73 -2.00 4.13 -4.20
CA ALA A 73 -1.09 4.73 -3.23
C ALA A 73 0.06 5.49 -3.89
N LEU A 74 0.69 4.92 -4.93
CA LEU A 74 1.74 5.60 -5.68
C LEU A 74 1.23 6.89 -6.34
N MET A 75 0.07 6.82 -7.02
CA MET A 75 -0.54 7.98 -7.68
C MET A 75 -0.91 9.08 -6.67
N LYS A 76 -1.60 8.74 -5.58
CA LYS A 76 -2.08 9.73 -4.59
C LYS A 76 -0.97 10.31 -3.72
N CYS A 77 0.13 9.59 -3.54
CA CYS A 77 1.31 10.10 -2.85
C CYS A 77 2.31 10.82 -3.78
N GLY A 78 2.05 10.83 -5.10
CA GLY A 78 2.77 11.67 -6.07
C GLY A 78 3.85 10.98 -6.89
N ASP A 79 3.98 9.65 -6.85
CA ASP A 79 4.89 8.91 -7.73
C ASP A 79 4.14 8.25 -8.90
N VAL A 80 3.64 9.11 -9.79
CA VAL A 80 2.85 8.69 -10.95
C VAL A 80 3.68 7.87 -11.94
N ALA A 81 4.93 8.26 -12.18
CA ALA A 81 5.80 7.57 -13.14
C ALA A 81 6.02 6.09 -12.76
N HIS A 82 6.19 5.82 -11.46
CA HIS A 82 6.36 4.46 -10.97
C HIS A 82 5.05 3.66 -11.05
N ALA A 83 3.91 4.31 -10.79
CA ALA A 83 2.59 3.69 -10.98
C ALA A 83 2.35 3.30 -12.45
N GLU A 84 2.67 4.19 -13.40
CA GLU A 84 2.56 3.93 -14.83
C GLU A 84 3.47 2.77 -15.26
N SER A 85 4.75 2.80 -14.85
CA SER A 85 5.69 1.73 -15.15
C SER A 85 5.19 0.37 -14.65
N LEU A 86 4.61 0.33 -13.44
CA LEU A 86 4.06 -0.89 -12.87
C LEU A 86 2.85 -1.38 -13.67
N PHE A 87 1.93 -0.47 -14.03
CA PHE A 87 0.73 -0.78 -14.81
C PHE A 87 1.05 -1.39 -16.18
N TYR A 88 2.09 -0.88 -16.87
CA TYR A 88 2.53 -1.45 -18.15
C TYR A 88 3.32 -2.76 -18.02
N SER A 89 3.92 -3.02 -16.84
CA SER A 89 4.70 -4.24 -16.59
C SER A 89 3.82 -5.41 -16.14
N SER A 90 2.67 -5.14 -15.52
CA SER A 90 1.64 -6.13 -15.22
C SER A 90 0.85 -6.46 -16.49
N LYS A 91 1.34 -7.42 -17.28
CA LYS A 91 0.71 -7.90 -18.51
C LYS A 91 0.21 -9.33 -18.36
#